data_AF-A0A0K6FNU1-F1
#
_entry.id   AF-A0A0K6FNU1-F1
#
_cell.length_a   1.000
_cell.length_b   1.000
_cell.length_c   1.000
_cell.angle_alpha   90.00
_cell.angle_beta   90.00
_cell.angle_gamma   90.00
#
_symmetry.space_group_name_H-M   'P 1'
#
loop_
_entity.id
_entity.type
_entity.pdbx_description
1 polymer ?
#
loop_
_entity_poly.entity_id
_entity_poly.type
_entity_poly.pdbx_seq_one_letter_code
_entity_poly.pdbx_strand_id
1 'polypeptide(L)'
;MGFLDGGHEKDIKASNEVSLPFWLIRALLSGEWIDFDIPAPYGQRVQRALKADTKNVKLAGLVGGTGLWYLFGRAIAEMLEDDQRMALSKMLLDAFDARLGDIHDQAVYFGAGSGARGGQGSDVSEEFRQGLEGTERESTY
;
A
#
# COMPACT_ATOMS: atom_id res chain seq x y z
N MET A 1 -7.67 21.79 20.30
CA MET A 1 -7.57 20.45 19.68
C MET A 1 -6.78 19.42 20.52
N GLY A 2 -6.69 19.54 21.87
CA GLY A 2 -5.86 18.60 22.66
C GLY A 2 -6.33 17.14 22.66
N PHE A 3 -7.62 16.90 22.38
CA PHE A 3 -8.18 15.56 22.23
C PHE A 3 -7.64 14.77 21.02
N LEU A 4 -7.09 15.44 20.00
CA LEU A 4 -6.49 14.76 18.84
C LEU A 4 -5.18 14.03 19.19
N ASP A 5 -4.52 14.43 20.28
CA ASP A 5 -3.30 13.79 20.81
C ASP A 5 -3.63 12.84 21.99
N GLY A 6 -4.91 12.49 22.17
CA GLY A 6 -5.37 11.64 23.28
C GLY A 6 -5.37 12.31 24.66
N GLY A 7 -5.13 13.63 24.72
CA GLY A 7 -5.14 14.41 25.96
C GLY A 7 -6.50 15.04 26.29
N HIS A 8 -6.60 15.58 27.51
CA HIS A 8 -7.74 16.41 27.95
C HIS A 8 -7.49 17.91 27.82
N GLU A 9 -6.34 18.30 27.27
CA GLU A 9 -6.02 19.71 27.09
C GLU A 9 -6.94 20.36 26.07
N LYS A 10 -7.17 21.66 26.24
CA LYS A 10 -7.94 22.44 25.28
C LYS A 10 -7.23 22.48 23.93
N ASP A 11 -5.91 22.66 23.92
CA ASP A 11 -5.10 22.92 22.73
C ASP A 11 -3.98 21.88 22.55
N ILE A 12 -3.61 21.61 21.29
CA ILE A 12 -2.43 20.78 20.97
C ILE A 12 -1.21 21.70 20.93
N LYS A 13 -0.06 21.20 21.35
CA LYS A 13 1.21 21.94 21.19
C LYS A 13 1.59 21.99 19.71
N ALA A 14 2.07 23.14 19.26
CA ALA A 14 2.58 23.28 17.90
C ALA A 14 3.71 22.29 17.61
N SER A 15 3.80 21.82 16.36
CA SER A 15 4.83 20.89 15.89
C SER A 15 4.84 19.51 16.57
N ASN A 16 3.70 19.06 17.10
CA ASN A 16 3.58 17.71 17.66
C ASN A 16 3.25 16.69 16.56
N GLU A 17 3.90 15.53 16.58
CA GLU A 17 3.54 14.40 15.72
C GLU A 17 2.28 13.74 16.27
N VAL A 18 1.21 13.73 15.48
CA VAL A 18 -0.09 13.14 15.87
C VAL A 18 -0.59 12.16 14.84
N SER A 19 -1.15 11.04 15.30
CA SER A 19 -1.81 10.08 14.41
C SER A 19 -3.24 10.53 14.14
N LEU A 20 -3.55 10.84 12.89
CA LEU A 20 -4.86 11.34 12.49
C LEU A 20 -5.62 10.32 11.64
N PRO A 21 -6.94 10.22 11.81
CA PRO A 21 -7.78 9.45 10.88
C PRO A 21 -7.66 10.00 9.45
N PHE A 22 -7.51 9.11 8.47
CA PHE A 22 -7.26 9.50 7.08
C PHE A 22 -8.30 10.47 6.50
N TRP A 23 -9.59 10.26 6.82
CA TRP A 23 -10.68 11.10 6.33
C TRP A 23 -10.59 12.57 6.77
N LEU A 24 -9.87 12.85 7.86
CA LEU A 24 -9.72 14.20 8.41
C LEU A 24 -8.55 14.97 7.76
N ILE A 25 -7.55 14.26 7.26
CA ILE A 25 -6.27 14.83 6.77
C ILE A 25 -6.52 15.90 5.70
N ARG A 26 -7.38 15.62 4.72
CA ARG A 26 -7.62 16.54 3.59
C ARG A 26 -8.19 17.89 4.03
N ALA A 27 -9.07 17.88 5.02
CA ALA A 27 -9.65 19.11 5.54
C ALA A 27 -8.61 19.96 6.29
N LEU A 28 -7.72 19.31 7.05
CA LEU A 28 -6.66 19.99 7.80
C LEU A 28 -5.53 20.50 6.90
N LEU A 29 -5.14 19.74 5.87
CA LEU A 29 -4.16 20.15 4.86
C LEU A 29 -4.63 21.38 4.08
N SER A 30 -5.90 21.41 3.66
CA SER A 30 -6.45 22.56 2.93
C SER A 30 -6.48 23.85 3.76
N GLY A 31 -6.48 23.73 5.08
CA GLY A 31 -6.40 24.87 6.01
C GLY A 31 -4.96 25.22 6.40
N GLU A 32 -3.96 24.52 5.85
CA GLU A 32 -2.53 24.66 6.21
C GLU A 32 -2.28 24.47 7.72
N TRP A 33 -3.07 23.60 8.37
CA TRP A 33 -2.96 23.35 9.82
C TRP A 33 -2.02 22.20 10.18
N ILE A 34 -1.66 21.36 9.20
CA ILE A 34 -0.77 20.22 9.37
C ILE A 34 0.18 20.13 8.18
N ASP A 35 1.35 19.58 8.44
CA ASP A 35 2.24 19.02 7.43
C ASP A 35 2.07 17.50 7.40
N PHE A 36 2.48 16.88 6.30
CA PHE A 36 2.34 15.44 6.10
C PHE A 36 3.58 14.87 5.41
N ASP A 37 4.18 13.87 6.04
CA ASP A 37 5.26 13.06 5.46
C ASP A 37 4.72 11.82 4.75
N ILE A 38 5.42 11.39 3.70
CA ILE A 38 5.11 10.15 2.99
C ILE A 38 5.14 8.97 3.99
N PRO A 39 4.04 8.22 4.16
CA PRO A 39 3.96 7.14 5.12
C PRO A 39 4.98 6.03 4.84
N ALA A 40 5.44 5.37 5.90
CA ALA A 40 6.42 4.27 5.83
C ALA A 40 6.13 3.19 4.75
N PRO A 41 4.87 2.82 4.46
CA PRO A 41 4.53 1.89 3.36
C PRO A 41 4.94 2.33 1.95
N TYR A 42 5.21 3.62 1.75
CA TYR A 42 5.67 4.22 0.48
C TYR A 42 7.06 4.84 0.60
N GLY A 43 7.69 4.73 1.77
CA GLY A 43 9.00 5.27 2.05
C GLY A 43 10.13 4.53 1.31
N GLN A 44 11.34 5.08 1.42
CA GLN A 44 12.53 4.61 0.69
C GLN A 44 12.84 3.11 0.88
N ARG A 45 12.55 2.53 2.05
CA ARG A 45 12.78 1.10 2.30
C ARG A 45 11.93 0.23 1.38
N VAL A 46 10.63 0.53 1.26
CA VAL A 46 9.72 -0.22 0.38
C VAL A 46 10.05 0.03 -1.08
N GLN A 47 10.36 1.28 -1.45
CA GLN A 47 10.82 1.61 -2.80
C GLN A 47 12.04 0.77 -3.23
N ARG A 48 13.03 0.63 -2.35
CA ARG A 48 14.23 -0.19 -2.62
C ARG A 48 13.89 -1.67 -2.73
N ALA A 49 13.01 -2.19 -1.87
CA ALA A 49 12.57 -3.58 -1.94
C ALA A 49 11.83 -3.87 -3.25
N LEU A 50 10.91 -2.99 -3.67
CA LEU A 50 10.19 -3.12 -4.92
C LEU A 50 11.12 -3.07 -6.14
N LYS A 51 12.14 -2.21 -6.11
CA LYS A 51 13.18 -2.15 -7.16
C LYS A 51 14.07 -3.38 -7.21
N ALA A 52 14.32 -4.02 -6.07
CA ALA A 52 15.18 -5.20 -5.99
C ALA A 52 14.43 -6.45 -6.47
N ASP A 53 13.23 -6.67 -5.94
CA ASP A 53 12.36 -7.78 -6.31
C ASP A 53 10.91 -7.46 -5.91
N THR A 54 10.14 -6.98 -6.88
CA THR A 54 8.74 -6.58 -6.66
C THR A 54 7.85 -7.75 -6.23
N LYS A 55 8.17 -8.97 -6.65
CA LYS A 55 7.33 -10.16 -6.40
C LYS A 55 7.41 -10.58 -4.93
N ASN A 56 8.58 -10.44 -4.33
CA ASN A 56 8.83 -10.81 -2.93
C ASN A 56 8.39 -9.76 -1.91
N VAL A 57 7.90 -8.59 -2.35
CA VAL A 57 7.31 -7.61 -1.43
C VAL A 57 5.88 -8.03 -1.06
N LYS A 58 5.66 -8.22 0.24
CA LYS A 58 4.33 -8.57 0.80
C LYS A 58 3.44 -7.34 0.93
N LEU A 59 2.89 -6.86 -0.19
CA LEU A 59 2.05 -5.66 -0.28
C LEU A 59 0.84 -5.70 0.66
N ALA A 60 0.23 -6.88 0.82
CA ALA A 60 -0.92 -7.10 1.69
C ALA A 60 -0.77 -6.57 3.12
N GLY A 61 0.46 -6.63 3.68
CA GLY A 61 0.75 -6.24 5.06
C GLY A 61 1.32 -4.82 5.21
N LEU A 62 1.45 -4.07 4.11
CA LEU A 62 2.05 -2.73 4.16
C LEU A 62 1.06 -1.66 4.61
N VAL A 63 -0.23 -1.79 4.29
CA VAL A 63 -1.27 -0.83 4.71
C VAL A 63 -2.36 -1.58 5.47
N GLY A 64 -2.16 -1.72 6.78
CA GLY A 64 -3.05 -2.49 7.64
C GLY A 64 -3.12 -3.98 7.23
N GLY A 65 -4.14 -4.68 7.72
CA GLY A 65 -4.41 -6.08 7.36
C GLY A 65 -5.38 -6.24 6.17
N THR A 66 -5.88 -5.13 5.61
CA THR A 66 -6.92 -5.14 4.57
C THR A 66 -6.37 -5.26 3.16
N GLY A 67 -5.05 -5.08 2.97
CA GLY A 67 -4.42 -5.14 1.66
C GLY A 67 -4.96 -4.07 0.72
N LEU A 68 -4.84 -2.79 1.10
CA LEU A 68 -5.27 -1.64 0.30
C LEU A 68 -4.07 -0.75 -0.11
N TRP A 69 -2.89 -1.34 -0.34
CA TRP A 69 -1.67 -0.59 -0.63
C TRP A 69 -1.78 0.25 -1.91
N TYR A 70 -2.41 -0.24 -2.98
CA TYR A 70 -2.57 0.55 -4.20
C TYR A 70 -3.57 1.70 -4.02
N LEU A 71 -4.73 1.38 -3.44
CA LEU A 71 -5.81 2.37 -3.22
C LEU A 71 -5.36 3.49 -2.28
N PHE A 72 -4.72 3.12 -1.17
CA PHE A 72 -4.21 4.09 -0.20
C PHE A 72 -3.05 4.91 -0.80
N GLY A 73 -2.22 4.30 -1.64
CA GLY A 73 -1.11 4.98 -2.30
C GLY A 73 -1.61 6.03 -3.29
N ARG A 74 -2.65 5.71 -4.06
CA ARG A 74 -3.34 6.67 -4.92
C ARG A 74 -3.93 7.82 -4.11
N ALA A 75 -4.61 7.51 -3.01
CA ALA A 75 -5.24 8.52 -2.16
C ALA A 75 -4.21 9.49 -1.53
N ILE A 76 -3.01 9.00 -1.20
CA ILE A 76 -1.87 9.83 -0.79
C ILE A 76 -1.34 10.66 -1.96
N ALA A 77 -1.14 10.06 -3.14
CA ALA A 77 -0.63 10.77 -4.31
C ALA A 77 -1.51 11.97 -4.67
N GLU A 78 -2.83 11.87 -4.48
CA GLU A 78 -3.77 12.97 -4.69
C GLU A 78 -3.54 14.19 -3.79
N MET A 79 -2.86 14.02 -2.65
CA MET A 79 -2.53 15.07 -1.67
C MET A 79 -1.12 15.64 -1.85
N LEU A 80 -0.26 15.01 -2.66
CA LEU A 80 1.13 15.40 -2.84
C LEU A 80 1.29 16.46 -3.95
N GLU A 81 2.39 17.22 -3.89
CA GLU A 81 2.84 18.06 -5.01
C GLU A 81 3.17 17.22 -6.25
N ASP A 82 3.17 17.86 -7.43
CA ASP A 82 3.25 17.16 -8.72
C ASP A 82 4.45 16.21 -8.83
N ASP A 83 5.65 16.62 -8.42
CA ASP A 83 6.85 15.77 -8.51
C ASP A 83 6.73 14.51 -7.63
N GLN A 84 6.27 14.68 -6.38
CA GLN A 84 6.10 13.58 -5.44
C GLN A 84 4.93 12.66 -5.84
N ARG A 85 3.84 13.26 -6.33
CA ARG A 85 2.68 12.57 -6.91
C ARG A 85 3.08 11.70 -8.08
N MET A 86 3.88 12.23 -9.01
CA MET A 86 4.36 11.49 -10.18
C MET A 86 5.29 10.34 -9.77
N ALA A 87 6.21 10.58 -8.83
CA ALA A 87 7.10 9.54 -8.31
C ALA A 87 6.34 8.40 -7.64
N LEU A 88 5.36 8.73 -6.77
CA LEU A 88 4.52 7.74 -6.10
C LEU A 88 3.65 6.98 -7.10
N SER A 89 2.95 7.69 -7.99
CA SER A 89 2.09 7.07 -9.02
C SER A 89 2.89 6.12 -9.91
N LYS A 90 4.11 6.51 -10.31
CA LYS A 90 5.01 5.65 -11.07
C LYS A 90 5.41 4.40 -10.28
N MET A 91 5.74 4.51 -8.99
CA MET A 91 6.05 3.34 -8.17
C MET A 91 4.87 2.36 -8.11
N LEU A 92 3.64 2.86 -7.97
CA LEU A 92 2.44 2.01 -7.93
C LEU A 92 2.26 1.28 -9.26
N LEU A 93 2.36 1.99 -10.39
CA LEU A 93 2.23 1.39 -11.73
C LEU A 93 3.34 0.38 -12.02
N ASP A 94 4.60 0.77 -11.83
CA ASP A 94 5.76 -0.10 -12.07
C ASP A 94 5.64 -1.39 -11.22
N ALA A 95 5.14 -1.30 -9.98
CA ALA A 95 4.93 -2.46 -9.12
C ALA A 95 3.82 -3.38 -9.63
N PHE A 96 2.70 -2.83 -10.08
CA PHE A 96 1.59 -3.62 -10.63
C PHE A 96 2.00 -4.30 -11.94
N ASP A 97 2.61 -3.56 -12.87
CA ASP A 97 3.07 -4.08 -14.16
C ASP A 97 4.07 -5.23 -13.99
N ALA A 98 5.01 -5.11 -13.04
CA ALA A 98 6.01 -6.15 -12.77
C ALA A 98 5.40 -7.45 -12.20
N ARG A 99 4.22 -7.36 -11.56
CA ARG A 99 3.53 -8.49 -10.90
C ARG A 99 2.40 -9.07 -11.75
N LEU A 100 1.96 -8.36 -12.79
CA LEU A 100 0.82 -8.72 -13.63
C LEU A 100 0.94 -10.12 -14.25
N GLY A 101 2.13 -10.50 -14.70
CA GLY A 101 2.38 -11.83 -15.27
C GLY A 101 2.12 -12.96 -14.27
N ASP A 102 2.63 -12.84 -13.05
CA ASP A 102 2.43 -13.85 -12.01
C ASP A 102 0.98 -13.89 -11.51
N ILE A 103 0.32 -12.72 -11.44
CA ILE A 103 -1.13 -12.64 -11.13
C ILE A 103 -1.95 -13.39 -12.18
N HIS A 104 -1.67 -13.16 -13.46
CA HIS A 104 -2.34 -13.84 -14.58
C HIS A 104 -2.11 -15.35 -14.54
N ASP A 105 -0.86 -15.78 -14.36
CA ASP A 105 -0.53 -17.20 -14.27
C ASP A 105 -1.32 -17.85 -13.12
N GLN A 106 -1.37 -17.21 -11.95
CA GLN A 106 -2.15 -17.70 -10.82
C GLN A 106 -3.66 -17.74 -11.07
N ALA A 107 -4.22 -16.79 -11.83
CA ALA A 107 -5.64 -16.84 -12.19
C ALA A 107 -5.95 -18.07 -13.08
N VAL A 108 -5.11 -18.31 -14.10
CA VAL A 108 -5.32 -19.39 -15.07
C VAL A 108 -5.14 -20.77 -14.44
N TYR A 109 -4.07 -20.99 -13.67
CA TYR A 109 -3.78 -22.30 -13.08
C TYR A 109 -4.81 -22.72 -12.02
N PHE A 110 -5.46 -21.78 -11.33
CA PHE A 110 -6.44 -22.07 -10.29
C PHE A 110 -7.89 -22.11 -10.80
N GLY A 111 -8.23 -21.35 -11.84
CA GLY A 111 -9.54 -21.42 -12.50
C GLY A 111 -9.80 -22.74 -13.24
N ALA A 112 -8.75 -23.47 -13.62
CA ALA A 112 -8.82 -24.73 -14.37
C ALA A 112 -9.22 -25.98 -13.54
N GLY A 113 -9.55 -25.82 -12.25
CA GLY A 113 -9.98 -26.91 -11.38
C GLY A 113 -8.82 -27.57 -10.63
N SER A 114 -8.94 -27.60 -9.31
CA SER A 114 -8.00 -28.16 -8.33
C SER A 114 -7.92 -29.70 -8.39
N GLY A 115 -7.48 -30.24 -9.51
CA GLY A 115 -7.21 -31.65 -9.71
C GLY A 115 -5.74 -31.89 -10.07
N ALA A 116 -4.93 -32.21 -9.06
CA ALA A 116 -3.58 -32.77 -9.19
C ALA A 116 -2.47 -31.83 -9.69
N ARG A 117 -1.62 -31.39 -8.75
CA ARG A 117 -0.18 -31.74 -8.71
C ARG A 117 0.46 -31.18 -7.45
N GLY A 118 0.51 -32.02 -6.41
CA GLY A 118 1.52 -31.86 -5.36
C GLY A 118 2.90 -32.08 -5.99
N GLY A 119 3.74 -31.06 -5.98
CA GLY A 119 5.06 -31.14 -6.59
C GLY A 119 5.84 -29.84 -6.48
N GLN A 120 6.48 -29.62 -5.33
CA GLN A 120 7.73 -28.89 -5.10
C GLN A 120 7.82 -27.39 -5.53
N GLY A 121 6.82 -26.83 -6.21
CA GLY A 121 6.65 -25.39 -6.49
C GLY A 121 5.59 -24.70 -5.61
N SER A 122 5.09 -25.38 -4.57
CA SER A 122 4.05 -24.87 -3.67
C SER A 122 4.48 -23.62 -2.91
N ASP A 123 5.69 -23.62 -2.35
CA ASP A 123 6.05 -22.63 -1.33
C ASP A 123 6.25 -21.23 -1.92
N VAL A 124 6.95 -21.09 -3.05
CA VAL A 124 7.19 -19.78 -3.68
C VAL A 124 5.89 -19.18 -4.23
N SER A 125 5.03 -20.01 -4.84
CA SER A 125 3.73 -19.55 -5.33
C SER A 125 2.81 -19.17 -4.18
N GLU A 126 2.83 -19.91 -3.07
CA GLU A 126 2.06 -19.58 -1.87
C GLU A 126 2.58 -18.31 -1.19
N GLU A 127 3.89 -18.11 -1.12
CA GLU A 127 4.51 -16.90 -0.58
C GLU A 127 4.12 -15.65 -1.37
N PHE A 128 4.13 -15.72 -2.71
CA PHE A 128 3.64 -14.64 -3.57
C PHE A 128 2.16 -14.35 -3.30
N ARG A 129 1.33 -15.39 -3.20
CA ARG A 129 -0.13 -15.26 -2.91
C ARG A 129 -0.40 -14.57 -1.58
N GLN A 130 0.36 -14.93 -0.54
CA GLN A 130 0.25 -14.28 0.76
C GLN A 130 0.61 -12.79 0.69
N GLY A 131 1.50 -12.42 -0.24
CA GLY A 131 1.88 -11.04 -0.51
C GLY A 131 0.87 -10.23 -1.34
N LEU A 132 -0.06 -10.88 -2.03
CA LEU A 132 -1.03 -10.20 -2.91
C LEU A 132 -1.94 -9.24 -2.16
N GLU A 133 -2.04 -8.04 -2.69
CA GLU A 133 -2.95 -6.99 -2.22
C GLU A 133 -4.40 -7.26 -2.69
N GLY A 134 -5.39 -6.61 -2.09
CA GLY A 134 -6.82 -6.86 -2.36
C GLY A 134 -7.20 -6.72 -3.83
N THR A 135 -6.72 -5.68 -4.50
CA THR A 135 -6.92 -5.40 -5.94
C THR A 135 -6.34 -6.51 -6.81
N GLU A 136 -5.15 -7.02 -6.46
CA GLU A 136 -4.51 -8.12 -7.18
C GLU A 136 -5.30 -9.42 -7.00
N ARG A 137 -5.85 -9.65 -5.81
CA ARG A 137 -6.70 -10.81 -5.51
C ARG A 137 -8.02 -10.77 -6.26
N GLU A 138 -8.68 -9.62 -6.33
CA GLU A 138 -9.93 -9.43 -7.08
C GLU A 138 -9.72 -9.71 -8.58
N SER A 139 -8.56 -9.33 -9.12
CA SER A 139 -8.20 -9.58 -10.52
C SER A 139 -7.92 -11.06 -10.84
N THR A 140 -7.91 -11.93 -9.83
CA THR A 140 -7.64 -13.37 -9.97
C THR A 140 -8.93 -14.22 -10.03
N TYR A 141 -10.11 -13.64 -9.77
CA TYR A 141 -11.43 -14.32 -9.80
C TYR A 141 -12.21 -13.98 -11.08
#